data_AF-A0A965F5B9-F1
#
_entry.id   AF-A0A965F5B9-F1
#
_cell.length_a   1.000
_cell.length_b   1.000
_cell.length_c   1.000
_cell.angle_alpha   90.00
_cell.angle_beta   90.00
_cell.angle_gamma   90.00
#
_symmetry.space_group_name_H-M   'P 1'
#
loop_
_entity.id
_entity.type
_entity.pdbx_description
1 polymer ?
#
loop_
_entity_poly.entity_id
_entity_poly.type
_entity_poly.pdbx_seq_one_letter_code
_entity_poly.pdbx_strand_id
1 'polypeptide(L)'
;MNYRHAFHAGNHADCLKHALLLPLLAALKRKPAPFAVLDTHAGCGIYDMAASEAQRTGEAEQGALRLAAAPKPALHAYLEALSQAGFPAFYPGSPALIRAALRPQDRLMAVELHPEDHSRLKAHFKRDTQVAV
;
A
#
# COMPACT_ATOMS: atom_id res chain seq x y z
N MET A 1 17.73 8.83 7.18
CA MET A 1 17.28 7.64 7.94
C MET A 1 17.70 6.42 7.14
N ASN A 2 18.22 5.36 7.76
CA ASN A 2 18.74 4.18 7.03
C ASN A 2 17.68 3.11 6.75
N TYR A 3 16.48 3.24 7.33
CA TYR A 3 15.38 2.31 7.09
C TYR A 3 14.78 2.53 5.70
N ARG A 4 14.54 1.44 4.98
CA ARG A 4 13.91 1.41 3.66
C ARG A 4 12.85 0.32 3.65
N HIS A 5 11.60 0.67 3.40
CA HIS A 5 10.51 -0.29 3.47
C HIS A 5 10.55 -1.35 2.35
N ALA A 6 11.27 -1.07 1.25
CA ALA A 6 11.45 -2.01 0.15
C ALA A 6 12.06 -3.37 0.57
N PHE A 7 12.82 -3.43 1.67
CA PHE A 7 13.35 -4.67 2.22
C PHE A 7 12.30 -5.52 2.96
N HIS A 8 11.12 -4.98 3.24
CA HIS A 8 10.10 -5.59 4.10
C HIS A 8 8.73 -5.67 3.43
N ALA A 9 8.64 -5.22 2.18
CA ALA A 9 7.38 -5.09 1.45
C ALA A 9 6.67 -6.45 1.37
N GLY A 10 5.42 -6.48 1.83
CA GLY A 10 4.59 -7.67 1.78
C GLY A 10 4.87 -8.69 2.87
N ASN A 11 5.66 -8.35 3.89
CA ASN A 11 5.83 -9.20 5.06
C ASN A 11 4.53 -9.35 5.88
N HIS A 12 4.58 -10.14 6.95
CA HIS A 12 3.44 -10.38 7.83
C HIS A 12 2.82 -9.11 8.47
N ALA A 13 3.62 -8.06 8.69
CA ALA A 13 3.21 -6.84 9.37
C ALA A 13 2.45 -5.95 8.39
N ASP A 14 2.92 -5.87 7.15
CA ASP A 14 2.18 -5.28 6.04
C ASP A 14 0.85 -5.99 5.81
N CYS A 15 0.82 -7.32 5.85
CA CYS A 15 -0.43 -8.06 5.74
C CYS A 15 -1.44 -7.67 6.81
N LEU A 16 -1.03 -7.61 8.08
CA LEU A 16 -1.92 -7.18 9.17
C LEU A 16 -2.39 -5.73 8.97
N LYS A 17 -1.43 -4.83 8.72
CA LYS A 17 -1.68 -3.39 8.54
C LYS A 17 -2.67 -3.13 7.41
N HIS A 18 -2.44 -3.70 6.23
CA HIS A 18 -3.25 -3.47 5.04
C HIS A 18 -4.60 -4.20 5.08
N ALA A 19 -4.64 -5.40 5.65
CA ALA A 19 -5.91 -6.12 5.85
C ALA A 19 -6.84 -5.40 6.84
N LEU A 20 -6.31 -4.63 7.79
CA LEU A 20 -7.09 -3.78 8.68
C LEU A 20 -7.47 -2.43 8.04
N LEU A 21 -6.54 -1.81 7.31
CA LEU A 21 -6.72 -0.51 6.66
C LEU A 21 -7.91 -0.49 5.70
N LEU A 22 -8.04 -1.50 4.84
CA LEU A 22 -9.08 -1.51 3.80
C LEU A 22 -10.52 -1.54 4.37
N PRO A 23 -10.86 -2.39 5.36
CA PRO A 23 -12.14 -2.31 6.08
C PRO A 23 -12.38 -0.97 6.77
N LEU A 24 -11.36 -0.34 7.35
CA LEU A 24 -11.51 0.97 7.99
C LEU A 24 -11.89 2.05 6.96
N LEU A 25 -11.25 2.07 5.79
CA LEU A 25 -11.61 2.96 4.68
C LEU A 25 -13.03 2.67 4.17
N ALA A 26 -13.42 1.39 4.05
CA ALA A 26 -14.77 1.00 3.69
C ALA A 26 -15.82 1.49 4.72
N ALA A 27 -15.49 1.44 6.01
CA ALA A 27 -16.35 1.93 7.07
C ALA A 27 -16.54 3.45 7.03
N LEU A 28 -15.48 4.21 6.75
CA LEU A 28 -15.55 5.67 6.59
C LEU A 28 -16.43 6.08 5.40
N LYS A 29 -16.36 5.33 4.29
CA LYS A 29 -17.18 5.56 3.09
C LYS A 29 -18.69 5.41 3.30
N ARG A 30 -19.15 4.80 4.40
CA ARG A 30 -20.59 4.68 4.71
C ARG A 30 -21.27 6.03 4.92
N LYS A 31 -20.52 7.07 5.30
CA LYS A 31 -21.04 8.45 5.37
C LYS A 31 -20.81 9.15 4.02
N PRO A 32 -21.81 9.88 3.49
CA PRO A 32 -21.63 10.62 2.23
C PRO A 32 -20.58 11.73 2.31
N ALA A 33 -20.35 12.29 3.50
CA ALA A 33 -19.34 13.34 3.72
C ALA A 33 -17.95 12.87 3.26
N PRO A 34 -17.15 13.74 2.61
CA PRO A 34 -15.79 13.41 2.23
C PRO A 34 -14.91 13.21 3.47
N PHE A 35 -13.86 12.41 3.33
CA PHE A 35 -12.79 12.33 4.32
C PHE A 35 -11.42 12.45 3.65
N ALA A 36 -10.41 12.80 4.46
CA ALA A 36 -9.02 12.80 4.04
C ALA A 36 -8.25 11.74 4.83
N VAL A 37 -7.26 11.12 4.20
CA VAL A 37 -6.33 10.20 4.83
C VAL A 37 -4.95 10.86 4.86
N LEU A 38 -4.35 10.90 6.04
CA LEU A 38 -2.95 11.29 6.22
C LEU A 38 -2.12 10.03 6.42
N ASP A 39 -1.34 9.67 5.41
CA ASP A 39 -0.33 8.62 5.50
C ASP A 39 1.01 9.26 5.87
N THR A 40 1.34 9.21 7.16
CA THR A 40 2.49 9.96 7.71
C THR A 40 3.85 9.39 7.30
N HIS A 41 3.91 8.12 6.88
CA HIS A 41 5.11 7.40 6.50
C HIS A 41 4.78 6.51 5.30
N ALA A 42 4.55 7.15 4.16
CA ALA A 42 3.98 6.58 2.96
C ALA A 42 4.91 5.60 2.21
N GLY A 43 6.22 5.66 2.45
CA GLY A 43 7.21 4.92 1.67
C GLY A 43 7.19 5.33 0.20
N CYS A 44 7.58 4.42 -0.70
CA CYS A 44 7.65 4.72 -2.14
C CYS A 44 6.34 4.42 -2.91
N GLY A 45 5.25 4.09 -2.23
CA GLY A 45 3.94 3.81 -2.82
C GLY A 45 3.79 2.39 -3.39
N ILE A 46 4.65 1.97 -4.33
CA ILE A 46 4.66 0.63 -4.92
C ILE A 46 6.07 0.04 -4.86
N TYR A 47 6.16 -1.25 -4.51
CA TYR A 47 7.40 -2.00 -4.38
C TYR A 47 7.49 -3.07 -5.47
N ASP A 48 8.59 -3.09 -6.22
CA ASP A 48 8.90 -4.14 -7.18
C ASP A 48 9.43 -5.36 -6.44
N MET A 49 8.73 -6.49 -6.55
CA MET A 49 9.09 -7.71 -5.84
C MET A 49 10.31 -8.42 -6.44
N ALA A 50 10.72 -8.08 -7.66
CA ALA A 50 11.95 -8.58 -8.27
C ALA A 50 13.18 -7.70 -7.93
N ALA A 51 12.99 -6.55 -7.28
CA ALA A 51 14.09 -5.66 -6.91
C ALA A 51 15.01 -6.30 -5.87
N SER A 52 16.29 -5.89 -5.89
CA SER A 52 17.33 -6.43 -5.02
C SER A 52 16.98 -6.34 -3.53
N GLU A 53 16.29 -5.26 -3.14
CA GLU A 53 15.91 -5.00 -1.76
C GLU A 53 14.90 -6.02 -1.26
N ALA A 54 13.86 -6.31 -2.05
CA ALA A 54 12.83 -7.29 -1.70
C ALA A 54 13.40 -8.72 -1.69
N GLN A 55 14.25 -9.05 -2.66
CA GLN A 55 14.85 -10.38 -2.80
C GLN A 55 15.87 -10.70 -1.70
N ARG A 56 16.57 -9.68 -1.17
CA ARG A 56 17.58 -9.89 -0.12
C ARG A 56 17.04 -10.45 1.18
N THR A 57 15.79 -10.16 1.52
CA THR A 57 15.15 -10.64 2.75
C THR A 57 14.10 -11.72 2.47
N GLY A 58 13.41 -11.65 1.33
CA GLY A 58 12.37 -12.60 0.96
C GLY A 58 11.15 -12.58 1.89
N GLU A 59 10.96 -11.55 2.72
CA GLU A 59 9.94 -11.56 3.78
C GLU A 59 8.50 -11.76 3.27
N ALA A 60 8.23 -11.40 2.02
CA ALA A 60 6.92 -11.61 1.39
C ALA A 60 6.52 -13.09 1.29
N GLU A 61 7.48 -14.01 1.24
CA GLU A 61 7.23 -15.46 1.22
C GLU A 61 6.48 -15.92 2.46
N GLN A 62 6.81 -15.33 3.62
CA GLN A 62 6.14 -15.61 4.89
C GLN A 62 4.92 -14.70 5.14
N GLY A 63 4.67 -13.73 4.25
CA GLY A 63 3.58 -12.77 4.32
C GLY A 63 2.60 -12.91 3.16
N ALA A 64 2.57 -11.92 2.29
CA ALA A 64 1.56 -11.75 1.25
C ALA A 64 1.52 -12.90 0.25
N LEU A 65 2.67 -13.47 -0.13
CA LEU A 65 2.72 -14.61 -1.07
C LEU A 65 2.08 -15.85 -0.44
N ARG A 66 2.36 -16.14 0.84
CA ARG A 66 1.72 -17.24 1.57
C ARG A 66 0.20 -17.07 1.68
N LEU A 67 -0.27 -15.85 1.95
CA LEU A 67 -1.70 -15.56 2.04
C LEU A 67 -2.40 -15.66 0.68
N ALA A 68 -1.74 -15.23 -0.39
CA ALA A 68 -2.27 -15.36 -1.75
C ALA A 68 -2.36 -16.82 -2.22
N ALA A 69 -1.40 -17.67 -1.82
CA ALA A 69 -1.41 -19.10 -2.13
C ALA A 69 -2.50 -19.89 -1.38
N ALA A 70 -2.92 -19.42 -0.21
CA ALA A 70 -3.93 -20.08 0.62
C ALA A 70 -4.97 -19.07 1.16
N PRO A 71 -5.81 -18.50 0.27
CA PRO A 71 -6.70 -17.40 0.60
C PRO A 71 -7.71 -17.79 1.68
N LYS A 72 -7.92 -16.90 2.64
CA LYS A 72 -8.94 -17.02 3.68
C LYS A 72 -10.10 -16.07 3.37
N PRO A 73 -11.38 -16.48 3.57
CA PRO A 73 -12.52 -15.60 3.28
C PRO A 73 -12.46 -14.23 3.94
N ALA A 74 -11.97 -14.16 5.19
CA ALA A 74 -11.80 -12.90 5.92
C ALA A 74 -10.80 -11.92 5.28
N LEU A 75 -9.93 -12.40 4.40
CA LEU A 75 -8.90 -11.61 3.72
C LEU A 75 -9.22 -11.34 2.25
N HIS A 76 -10.41 -11.70 1.77
CA HIS A 76 -10.75 -11.62 0.34
C HIS A 76 -10.57 -10.20 -0.21
N ALA A 77 -11.14 -9.18 0.45
CA ALA A 77 -11.01 -7.79 0.02
C ALA A 77 -9.55 -7.29 0.00
N TYR A 78 -8.71 -7.78 0.92
CA TYR A 78 -7.28 -7.47 0.94
C TYR A 78 -6.55 -8.10 -0.25
N LEU A 79 -6.75 -9.40 -0.48
CA LEU A 79 -6.09 -10.12 -1.57
C LEU A 79 -6.57 -9.64 -2.95
N GLU A 80 -7.85 -9.27 -3.07
CA GLU A 80 -8.39 -8.65 -4.28
C GLU A 80 -7.72 -7.30 -4.56
N ALA A 81 -7.57 -6.44 -3.53
CA ALA A 81 -6.89 -5.16 -3.67
C ALA A 81 -5.41 -5.33 -4.06
N LEU A 82 -4.72 -6.34 -3.51
CA LEU A 82 -3.35 -6.67 -3.93
C LEU A 82 -3.28 -7.08 -5.41
N SER A 83 -4.17 -7.99 -5.82
CA SER A 83 -4.23 -8.52 -7.19
C SER A 83 -4.50 -7.41 -8.20
N GLN A 84 -5.49 -6.55 -7.93
CA GLN A 84 -5.82 -5.39 -8.77
C GLN A 84 -4.66 -4.39 -8.89
N ALA A 85 -3.77 -4.35 -7.90
CA ALA A 85 -2.59 -3.49 -7.89
C ALA A 85 -1.34 -4.15 -8.52
N GLY A 86 -1.45 -5.36 -9.08
CA GLY A 86 -0.36 -6.03 -9.80
C GLY A 86 0.48 -7.00 -8.97
N PHE A 87 0.02 -7.40 -7.78
CA PHE A 87 0.65 -8.48 -7.02
C PHE A 87 0.48 -9.83 -7.75
N PRO A 88 1.50 -10.71 -7.82
CA PRO A 88 2.74 -10.73 -7.04
C PRO A 88 3.94 -9.98 -7.63
N ALA A 89 3.84 -9.41 -8.83
CA ALA A 89 4.96 -8.69 -9.44
C ALA A 89 5.28 -7.40 -8.66
N PHE A 90 4.24 -6.70 -8.22
CA PHE A 90 4.36 -5.47 -7.43
C PHE A 90 3.55 -5.59 -6.14
N TYR A 91 4.16 -5.20 -5.01
CA TYR A 91 3.45 -5.05 -3.76
C TYR A 91 2.99 -3.60 -3.58
N PRO A 92 1.67 -3.33 -3.46
CA PRO A 92 1.17 -1.98 -3.17
C PRO A 92 1.38 -1.63 -1.69
N GLY A 93 2.07 -0.53 -1.42
CA GLY A 93 2.11 0.09 -0.10
C GLY A 93 0.78 0.77 0.27
N SER A 94 0.70 1.29 1.49
CA SER A 94 -0.50 1.98 1.99
C SER A 94 -0.97 3.12 1.08
N PRO A 95 -0.12 3.97 0.46
CA PRO A 95 -0.63 5.05 -0.39
C PRO A 95 -1.40 4.54 -1.62
N ALA A 96 -0.91 3.48 -2.26
CA ALA A 96 -1.56 2.89 -3.43
C ALA A 96 -2.89 2.24 -3.06
N LEU A 97 -2.91 1.49 -1.94
CA LEU A 97 -4.13 0.88 -1.41
C LEU A 97 -5.17 1.91 -0.96
N ILE A 98 -4.74 2.96 -0.25
CA ILE A 98 -5.61 4.06 0.15
C ILE A 98 -6.21 4.70 -1.09
N ARG A 99 -5.36 5.11 -2.04
CA ARG A 99 -5.81 5.83 -3.22
C ARG A 99 -6.81 5.02 -4.05
N ALA A 100 -6.57 3.72 -4.24
CA ALA A 100 -7.50 2.84 -4.92
C ALA A 100 -8.86 2.72 -4.20
N ALA A 101 -8.88 2.84 -2.87
CA ALA A 101 -10.09 2.73 -2.06
C ALA A 101 -10.90 4.03 -1.93
N LEU A 102 -10.31 5.20 -2.22
CA LEU A 102 -10.95 6.53 -2.11
C LEU A 102 -12.05 6.75 -3.16
N ARG A 103 -13.07 7.53 -2.79
CA ARG A 103 -14.09 8.06 -3.73
C ARG A 103 -13.58 9.37 -4.35
N PRO A 104 -14.18 9.87 -5.46
CA PRO A 104 -13.71 11.09 -6.13
C PRO A 104 -13.60 12.34 -5.25
N GLN A 105 -14.41 12.45 -4.19
CA GLN A 105 -14.41 13.57 -3.25
C GLN A 105 -13.43 13.43 -2.07
N ASP A 106 -12.87 12.24 -1.87
CA ASP A 106 -11.93 11.99 -0.78
C ASP A 106 -10.50 12.42 -1.18
N ARG A 107 -9.60 12.57 -0.21
CA ARG A 107 -8.21 13.02 -0.45
C ARG A 107 -7.19 12.15 0.28
N LEU A 108 -5.99 12.03 -0.28
CA LEU A 108 -4.82 11.44 0.36
C LEU A 108 -3.71 12.48 0.49
N MET A 109 -3.11 12.56 1.68
CA MET A 109 -1.86 13.28 1.95
C MET A 109 -0.82 12.23 2.33
N ALA A 110 0.18 12.02 1.48
CA ALA A 110 1.19 10.97 1.62
C ALA A 110 2.56 11.59 1.90
N VAL A 111 3.07 11.40 3.12
CA VAL A 111 4.30 12.04 3.60
C VAL A 111 5.42 11.00 3.61
N GLU A 112 6.56 11.34 3.00
CA GLU A 112 7.77 10.53 3.03
C GLU A 112 9.01 11.41 3.20
N LEU A 113 9.88 11.03 4.13
CA LEU A 113 11.08 11.80 4.49
C LEU A 113 12.33 11.33 3.72
N HIS A 114 12.40 10.06 3.35
CA HIS A 114 13.52 9.51 2.61
C HIS A 114 13.54 10.07 1.18
N PRO A 115 14.58 10.81 0.74
CA PRO A 115 14.56 11.56 -0.52
C PRO A 115 14.25 10.73 -1.76
N GLU A 116 14.83 9.53 -1.86
CA GLU A 116 14.59 8.63 -3.00
C GLU A 116 13.17 8.04 -3.00
N ASP A 117 12.66 7.58 -1.85
CA ASP A 117 11.32 7.02 -1.76
C ASP A 117 10.26 8.10 -1.96
N HIS A 118 10.48 9.31 -1.43
CA HIS A 118 9.67 10.49 -1.73
C HIS A 118 9.65 10.78 -3.23
N SER A 119 10.81 10.74 -3.91
CA SER A 119 10.88 11.00 -5.35
C SER A 119 10.09 9.95 -6.15
N ARG A 120 10.16 8.68 -5.74
CA ARG A 120 9.38 7.58 -6.34
C ARG A 120 7.89 7.73 -6.07
N LEU A 121 7.50 8.04 -4.83
CA LEU A 121 6.12 8.29 -4.42
C LEU A 121 5.49 9.44 -5.23
N LYS A 122 6.23 10.55 -5.34
CA LYS A 122 5.81 11.73 -6.12
C LYS A 122 5.69 11.43 -7.61
N ALA A 123 6.60 10.62 -8.17
CA ALA A 123 6.52 10.17 -9.55
C ALA A 123 5.28 9.29 -9.77
N HIS A 124 5.00 8.37 -8.84
CA HIS A 124 3.86 7.46 -8.91
C HIS A 124 2.51 8.22 -8.94
N PHE A 125 2.35 9.24 -8.09
CA PHE A 125 1.11 10.03 -8.00
C PHE A 125 1.10 11.35 -8.80
N LYS A 126 2.09 11.58 -9.67
CA LYS A 126 2.31 12.87 -10.34
C LYS A 126 1.08 13.48 -11.02
N ARG A 127 0.16 12.65 -11.52
CA ARG A 127 -1.05 13.07 -12.26
C ARG A 127 -2.34 12.84 -11.47
N ASP A 128 -2.25 12.38 -10.24
CA ASP A 128 -3.42 12.08 -9.43
C ASP A 128 -3.79 13.28 -8.56
N THR A 129 -4.82 14.01 -8.98
CA THR A 129 -5.26 15.22 -8.27
C THR A 129 -5.83 14.93 -6.89
N GLN A 130 -6.17 13.69 -6.54
CA GLN A 130 -6.65 13.33 -5.21
C GLN A 130 -5.51 13.11 -4.20
N VAL A 131 -4.25 13.05 -4.67
CA VAL A 131 -3.09 12.77 -3.83
C VAL A 131 -2.17 13.99 -3.75
N ALA A 132 -1.85 14.40 -2.53
CA ALA A 132 -0.74 15.30 -2.25
C ALA A 132 0.45 14.49 -1.72
N VAL A 133 1.62 14.68 -2.34
CA VAL A 133 2.91 14.13 -1.90
C VAL A 133 3.82 15.28 -1.53
#